data_AF-A0A6P0R4D0-F1
#
_entry.id   AF-A0A6P0R4D0-F1
#
_cell.length_a   1.000
_cell.length_b   1.000
_cell.length_c   1.000
_cell.angle_alpha   90.00
_cell.angle_beta   90.00
_cell.angle_gamma   90.00
#
_symmetry.space_group_name_H-M   'P 1'
#
loop_
_entity.id
_entity.type
_entity.pdbx_description
1 polymer ?
#
loop_
_entity_poly.entity_id
_entity_poly.type
_entity_poly.pdbx_seq_one_letter_code
_entity_poly.pdbx_strand_id
1 'polypeptide(L)'
;MASEFQKVLDEVRKRSDNYEDIEDVKGEIIDNLVDVYQTQPSLFTTHLKEGGFDIGNLSINQPLRVIISDFLSQSNGLNIDELYKIFSKLYKRNNGIKLLKEIRDTLEPAKNSTTNFSAKNTPLPDLSILSISAPPIEFPIDSKVPEKPEETTILEPNLDPEIYGKLEYFLQNQQWKEADLETMRLMIEIADSIEGYNYVQINRDLITWLNREEIKKIPDEALKIIDELWFKYSNGNFGFSVQTKIWRESKGRQGEFNFTIYQNKFAKSIGWYDGKNWIKKYDDFNFSSEAKPGHLPSLSFPNQKNNEIKWNLWKETFEHFLPRLFNCGLI
;
A
#
# COMPACT_ATOMS: atom_id res chain seq x y z
N MET A 1 -29.94 -0.26 29.37
CA MET A 1 -28.84 -1.25 29.23
C MET A 1 -27.67 -0.51 28.59
N ALA A 2 -26.43 -0.82 29.00
CA ALA A 2 -25.25 -0.28 28.30
C ALA A 2 -25.25 -0.78 26.85
N SER A 3 -24.89 0.09 25.89
CA SER A 3 -24.71 -0.28 24.48
C SER A 3 -23.59 -1.32 24.34
N GLU A 4 -23.57 -2.06 23.23
CA GLU A 4 -22.47 -3.00 22.96
C GLU A 4 -21.13 -2.26 22.90
N PHE A 5 -21.10 -1.06 22.30
CA PHE A 5 -19.90 -0.25 22.28
C PHE A 5 -19.44 0.18 23.68
N GLN A 6 -20.35 0.58 24.57
CA GLN A 6 -19.98 0.97 25.93
C GLN A 6 -19.45 -0.24 26.74
N LYS A 7 -19.97 -1.45 26.51
CA LYS A 7 -19.43 -2.67 27.13
C LYS A 7 -18.02 -2.97 26.66
N VAL A 8 -17.74 -2.79 25.36
CA VAL A 8 -16.41 -2.95 24.77
C VAL A 8 -15.42 -1.96 25.38
N LEU A 9 -15.80 -0.69 25.48
CA LEU A 9 -14.94 0.33 26.09
C LEU A 9 -14.71 0.08 27.57
N ASP A 10 -15.72 -0.41 28.31
CA ASP A 10 -15.55 -0.80 29.72
C ASP A 10 -14.61 -2.00 29.89
N GLU A 11 -14.64 -2.95 28.95
CA GLU A 11 -13.74 -4.10 28.93
C GLU A 11 -12.30 -3.69 28.61
N VAL A 12 -12.10 -2.77 27.65
CA VAL A 12 -10.79 -2.16 27.38
C VAL A 12 -10.28 -1.38 28.58
N ARG A 13 -11.14 -0.56 29.22
CA ARG A 13 -10.82 0.17 30.46
C ARG A 13 -10.29 -0.77 31.54
N LYS A 14 -10.97 -1.89 31.80
CA LYS A 14 -10.59 -2.86 32.84
C LYS A 14 -9.24 -3.54 32.60
N ARG A 15 -8.70 -3.53 31.37
CA ARG A 15 -7.41 -4.15 31.03
C ARG A 15 -6.21 -3.22 31.27
N SER A 16 -6.45 -1.96 31.63
CA SER A 16 -5.43 -0.95 31.80
C SER A 16 -5.69 -0.10 33.04
N ASP A 17 -4.70 0.02 33.91
CA ASP A 17 -4.78 0.89 35.10
C ASP A 17 -4.70 2.39 34.77
N ASN A 18 -4.50 2.74 33.49
CA ASN A 18 -4.36 4.13 33.04
C ASN A 18 -5.70 4.87 32.83
N TYR A 19 -6.83 4.17 32.96
CA TYR A 19 -8.16 4.73 32.72
C TYR A 19 -9.02 4.66 33.97
N GLU A 20 -9.43 5.82 34.50
CA GLU A 20 -10.33 5.89 35.65
C GLU A 20 -11.76 5.54 35.21
N ASP A 21 -12.19 6.11 34.09
CA ASP A 21 -13.51 5.88 33.50
C ASP A 21 -13.48 5.65 31.97
N ILE A 22 -14.66 5.53 31.37
CA ILE A 22 -14.80 5.24 29.93
C ILE A 22 -14.57 6.51 29.09
N GLU A 23 -14.77 7.70 29.66
CA GLU A 23 -14.50 8.96 28.98
C GLU A 23 -13.00 9.17 28.79
N ASP A 24 -12.16 8.68 29.70
CA ASP A 24 -10.70 8.63 29.49
C ASP A 24 -10.32 7.82 28.25
N VAL A 25 -10.93 6.63 28.09
CA VAL A 25 -10.73 5.77 26.91
C VAL A 25 -11.17 6.49 25.63
N LYS A 26 -12.34 7.15 25.65
CA LYS A 26 -12.82 7.93 24.49
C LYS A 26 -11.91 9.11 24.18
N GLY A 27 -11.41 9.80 25.20
CA GLY A 27 -10.46 10.90 25.08
C GLY A 27 -9.20 10.46 24.35
N GLU A 28 -8.61 9.33 24.75
CA GLU A 28 -7.42 8.80 24.10
C GLU A 28 -7.69 8.35 22.65
N ILE A 29 -8.86 7.76 22.35
CA ILE A 29 -9.25 7.45 20.95
C ILE A 29 -9.29 8.73 20.12
N ILE A 30 -9.91 9.79 20.65
CA ILE A 30 -10.03 11.08 19.97
C ILE A 30 -8.66 11.68 19.70
N ASP A 31 -7.79 11.75 20.70
CA ASP A 31 -6.47 12.36 20.56
C ASP A 31 -5.61 11.61 19.54
N ASN A 32 -5.57 10.27 19.61
CA ASN A 32 -4.85 9.45 18.64
C ASN A 32 -5.35 9.65 17.20
N LEU A 33 -6.67 9.72 16.99
CA LEU A 33 -7.26 9.91 15.66
C LEU A 33 -7.08 11.35 15.16
N VAL A 34 -7.14 12.36 16.03
CA VAL A 34 -6.82 13.75 15.67
C VAL A 34 -5.39 13.85 15.19
N ASP A 35 -4.44 13.25 15.91
CA ASP A 35 -3.01 13.31 15.55
C ASP A 35 -2.75 12.72 14.16
N VAL A 36 -3.43 11.64 13.80
CA VAL A 36 -3.29 10.99 12.48
C VAL A 36 -3.96 11.79 11.37
N TYR A 37 -5.15 12.35 11.60
CA TYR A 37 -5.97 12.93 10.55
C TYR A 37 -5.96 14.47 10.50
N GLN A 38 -5.24 15.16 11.39
CA GLN A 38 -5.22 16.63 11.47
C GLN A 38 -4.84 17.32 10.14
N THR A 39 -3.97 16.70 9.33
CA THR A 39 -3.54 17.26 8.04
C THR A 39 -4.53 16.98 6.91
N GLN A 40 -5.34 15.92 7.02
CA GLN A 40 -6.36 15.53 6.05
C GLN A 40 -7.62 14.95 6.74
N PRO A 41 -8.47 15.79 7.36
CA PRO A 41 -9.64 15.35 8.12
C PRO A 41 -10.65 14.54 7.30
N SER A 42 -10.72 14.76 5.99
CA SER A 42 -11.61 14.04 5.08
C SER A 42 -11.31 12.54 5.03
N LEU A 43 -10.05 12.13 5.21
CA LEU A 43 -9.66 10.71 5.22
C LEU A 43 -10.33 9.93 6.35
N PHE A 44 -10.52 10.53 7.53
CA PHE A 44 -11.23 9.89 8.63
C PHE A 44 -12.63 9.47 8.19
N THR A 45 -13.39 10.40 7.62
CA THR A 45 -14.77 10.12 7.16
C THR A 45 -14.81 9.14 5.98
N THR A 46 -13.80 9.16 5.10
CA THR A 46 -13.66 8.18 4.00
C THR A 46 -13.50 6.76 4.57
N HIS A 47 -12.62 6.58 5.56
CA HIS A 47 -12.40 5.27 6.15
C HIS A 47 -13.58 4.77 6.98
N LEU A 48 -14.35 5.67 7.60
CA LEU A 48 -15.63 5.31 8.22
C LEU A 48 -16.61 4.76 7.18
N LYS A 49 -16.76 5.42 6.02
CA LYS A 49 -17.60 4.90 4.90
C LYS A 49 -17.12 3.54 4.42
N GLU A 50 -15.81 3.36 4.23
CA GLU A 50 -15.22 2.07 3.83
C GLU A 50 -15.51 0.95 4.85
N GLY A 51 -15.69 1.29 6.13
CA GLY A 51 -16.09 0.38 7.19
C GLY A 51 -17.60 0.09 7.25
N GLY A 52 -18.40 0.76 6.41
CA GLY A 52 -19.86 0.66 6.40
C GLY A 52 -20.56 1.58 7.39
N PHE A 53 -19.88 2.58 7.96
CA PHE A 53 -20.48 3.56 8.85
C PHE A 53 -21.26 4.61 8.04
N ASP A 54 -22.50 4.89 8.46
CA ASP A 54 -23.31 5.96 7.86
C ASP A 54 -22.83 7.33 8.34
N ILE A 55 -22.08 8.03 7.49
CA ILE A 55 -21.58 9.38 7.81
C ILE A 55 -22.63 10.48 7.61
N GLY A 56 -23.82 10.18 7.08
CA GLY A 56 -24.86 11.18 6.78
C GLY A 56 -25.33 11.92 8.03
N ASN A 57 -25.20 11.28 9.19
CA ASN A 57 -25.54 11.85 10.50
C ASN A 57 -24.35 12.50 11.21
N LEU A 58 -23.14 12.49 10.62
CA LEU A 58 -21.98 13.15 11.23
C LEU A 58 -21.97 14.64 10.93
N SER A 59 -21.51 15.41 11.90
CA SER A 59 -21.28 16.84 11.79
C SER A 59 -20.03 17.18 10.95
N ILE A 60 -19.95 16.73 9.68
CA ILE A 60 -18.74 16.75 8.83
C ILE A 60 -18.13 18.14 8.56
N ASN A 61 -18.86 19.22 8.83
CA ASN A 61 -18.39 20.60 8.69
C ASN A 61 -17.79 21.17 9.99
N GLN A 62 -17.69 20.36 11.05
CA GLN A 62 -17.12 20.75 12.34
C GLN A 62 -15.63 20.38 12.43
N PRO A 63 -14.89 20.89 13.43
CA PRO A 63 -13.50 20.46 13.67
C PRO A 63 -13.39 18.94 13.81
N LEU A 64 -12.29 18.36 13.33
CA LEU A 64 -12.05 16.90 13.32
C LEU A 64 -12.32 16.23 14.68
N ARG A 65 -11.90 16.87 15.78
CA ARG A 65 -12.18 16.41 17.16
C ARG A 65 -13.67 16.21 17.42
N VAL A 66 -14.50 17.14 16.94
CA VAL A 66 -15.97 17.08 17.07
C VAL A 66 -16.54 15.96 16.20
N ILE A 67 -16.03 15.80 14.98
CA ILE A 67 -16.44 14.71 14.08
C ILE A 67 -16.15 13.34 14.70
N ILE A 68 -14.96 13.15 15.29
CA ILE A 68 -14.58 11.89 15.94
C ILE A 68 -15.44 11.65 17.19
N SER A 69 -15.69 12.69 17.99
CA SER A 69 -16.58 12.59 19.16
C SER A 69 -18.00 12.16 18.77
N ASP A 70 -18.54 12.74 17.69
CA ASP A 70 -19.84 12.39 17.13
C ASP A 70 -19.89 10.94 16.64
N PHE A 71 -18.84 10.49 15.93
CA PHE A 71 -18.67 9.08 15.56
C PHE A 71 -18.70 8.13 16.76
N LEU A 72 -17.97 8.42 17.83
CA LEU A 72 -17.96 7.58 19.03
C LEU A 72 -19.33 7.56 19.73
N SER A 73 -20.04 8.69 19.74
CA SER A 73 -21.39 8.78 20.27
C SER A 73 -22.36 7.90 19.49
N GLN A 74 -22.34 8.02 18.16
CA GLN A 74 -23.21 7.27 17.25
C GLN A 74 -22.88 5.77 17.21
N SER A 75 -21.64 5.39 17.50
CA SER A 75 -21.24 3.99 17.65
C SER A 75 -22.02 3.24 18.75
N ASN A 76 -22.64 3.95 19.70
CA ASN A 76 -23.53 3.33 20.69
C ASN A 76 -24.81 2.72 20.11
N GLY A 77 -25.21 3.13 18.89
CA GLY A 77 -26.37 2.59 18.19
C GLY A 77 -26.09 1.34 17.37
N LEU A 78 -24.84 0.91 17.27
CA LEU A 78 -24.40 -0.16 16.38
C LEU A 78 -24.33 -1.52 17.11
N ASN A 79 -24.54 -2.59 16.36
CA ASN A 79 -24.35 -3.96 16.86
C ASN A 79 -22.87 -4.39 16.78
N ILE A 80 -22.54 -5.52 17.42
CA ILE A 80 -21.15 -6.03 17.49
C ILE A 80 -20.54 -6.26 16.10
N ASP A 81 -21.29 -6.79 15.13
CA ASP A 81 -20.75 -7.07 13.79
C ASP A 81 -20.47 -5.78 13.01
N GLU A 82 -21.33 -4.77 13.15
CA GLU A 82 -21.13 -3.44 12.57
C GLU A 82 -19.90 -2.77 13.20
N LEU A 83 -19.84 -2.75 14.53
CA LEU A 83 -18.70 -2.22 15.28
C LEU A 83 -17.41 -2.94 14.88
N TYR A 84 -17.42 -4.27 14.81
CA TYR A 84 -16.26 -5.04 14.41
C TYR A 84 -15.79 -4.69 13.01
N LYS A 85 -16.69 -4.57 12.03
CA LYS A 85 -16.33 -4.15 10.66
C LYS A 85 -15.70 -2.76 10.63
N ILE A 86 -16.33 -1.80 11.30
CA ILE A 86 -15.87 -0.40 11.33
C ILE A 86 -14.52 -0.29 12.04
N PHE A 87 -14.41 -0.81 13.26
CA PHE A 87 -13.17 -0.75 14.04
C PHE A 87 -12.06 -1.63 13.45
N SER A 88 -12.38 -2.71 12.74
CA SER A 88 -11.40 -3.47 11.96
C SER A 88 -10.84 -2.65 10.80
N LYS A 89 -11.70 -1.93 10.07
CA LYS A 89 -11.27 -1.06 8.98
C LYS A 89 -10.46 0.14 9.51
N LEU A 90 -10.95 0.77 10.57
CA LEU A 90 -10.30 1.91 11.21
C LEU A 90 -8.94 1.51 11.78
N TYR A 91 -8.85 0.38 12.50
CA TYR A 91 -7.57 -0.16 12.94
C TYR A 91 -6.65 -0.51 11.78
N LYS A 92 -7.15 -1.13 10.70
CA LYS A 92 -6.32 -1.47 9.52
C LYS A 92 -5.66 -0.23 8.91
N ARG A 93 -6.36 0.90 8.87
CA ARG A 93 -5.85 2.19 8.36
C ARG A 93 -5.04 2.98 9.40
N ASN A 94 -5.11 2.58 10.68
CA ASN A 94 -4.45 3.23 11.82
C ASN A 94 -3.75 2.21 12.72
N ASN A 95 -2.98 1.29 12.14
CA ASN A 95 -2.45 0.11 12.84
C ASN A 95 -1.46 0.45 13.99
N GLY A 96 -0.90 1.67 14.00
CA GLY A 96 -0.06 2.19 15.07
C GLY A 96 -0.82 2.61 16.33
N ILE A 97 -2.16 2.74 16.27
CA ILE A 97 -2.97 3.09 17.44
C ILE A 97 -3.30 1.80 18.19
N LYS A 98 -2.54 1.51 19.26
CA LYS A 98 -2.72 0.32 20.13
C LYS A 98 -4.17 0.22 20.65
N LEU A 99 -4.76 1.34 21.01
CA LEU A 99 -6.12 1.38 21.55
C LEU A 99 -7.18 0.90 20.55
N LEU A 100 -7.04 1.24 19.26
CA LEU A 100 -7.95 0.74 18.21
C LEU A 100 -7.79 -0.77 18.01
N LYS A 101 -6.59 -1.30 18.20
CA LYS A 101 -6.34 -2.75 18.19
C LYS A 101 -7.11 -3.43 19.30
N GLU A 102 -6.99 -2.93 20.53
CA GLU A 102 -7.63 -3.51 21.71
C GLU A 102 -9.16 -3.49 21.58
N ILE A 103 -9.73 -2.39 21.07
CA ILE A 103 -11.17 -2.29 20.77
C ILE A 103 -11.58 -3.31 19.73
N ARG A 104 -10.86 -3.41 18.61
CA ARG A 104 -11.12 -4.40 17.56
C ARG A 104 -11.05 -5.83 18.09
N ASP A 105 -10.03 -6.17 18.88
CA ASP A 105 -9.82 -7.52 19.41
C ASP A 105 -10.92 -7.89 20.42
N THR A 106 -11.43 -6.89 21.14
CA THR A 106 -12.57 -7.06 22.06
C THR A 106 -13.89 -7.24 21.30
N LEU A 107 -14.00 -6.63 20.11
CA LEU A 107 -15.11 -6.81 19.19
C LEU A 107 -15.00 -8.08 18.34
N GLU A 108 -13.84 -8.77 18.33
CA GLU A 108 -13.66 -9.94 17.48
C GLU A 108 -14.64 -11.04 17.90
N PRO A 109 -15.49 -11.53 16.97
CA PRO A 109 -16.42 -12.58 17.29
C PRO A 109 -15.62 -13.81 17.74
N ALA A 110 -15.95 -14.34 18.92
CA ALA A 110 -15.26 -15.48 19.51
C ALA A 110 -15.21 -16.64 18.52
N LYS A 111 -14.06 -16.85 17.87
CA LYS A 111 -13.78 -18.08 17.13
C LYS A 111 -13.68 -19.20 18.16
N ASN A 112 -14.77 -19.96 18.25
CA ASN A 112 -14.96 -21.23 18.96
C ASN A 112 -14.94 -21.15 20.50
N SER A 113 -16.15 -21.17 21.09
CA SER A 113 -16.36 -21.74 22.41
C SER A 113 -17.80 -22.22 22.57
N THR A 114 -18.09 -23.48 22.18
CA THR A 114 -18.99 -24.37 22.95
C THR A 114 -18.81 -25.84 22.54
N THR A 115 -18.26 -26.61 23.50
CA THR A 115 -18.73 -27.93 23.96
C THR A 115 -18.83 -29.13 23.00
N ASN A 116 -17.96 -30.12 23.29
CA ASN A 116 -18.29 -31.54 23.47
C ASN A 116 -19.72 -31.98 23.08
N PHE A 117 -19.86 -32.61 21.92
CA PHE A 117 -20.79 -33.74 21.75
C PHE A 117 -20.13 -34.82 20.91
N SER A 118 -20.17 -36.03 21.45
CA SER A 118 -19.79 -37.29 20.84
C SER A 118 -20.55 -37.53 19.53
N ALA A 119 -19.83 -37.79 18.44
CA ALA A 119 -20.40 -38.42 17.25
C ALA A 119 -19.35 -39.23 16.48
N LYS A 120 -19.40 -40.53 16.77
CA LYS A 120 -19.06 -41.71 15.96
C LYS A 120 -18.46 -41.51 14.56
N ASN A 121 -17.33 -42.20 14.37
CA ASN A 121 -16.72 -42.63 13.12
C ASN A 121 -17.72 -43.10 12.05
N THR A 122 -17.53 -42.65 10.80
CA THR A 122 -17.68 -43.47 9.60
C THR A 122 -16.95 -42.83 8.41
N PRO A 123 -16.34 -43.62 7.49
CA PRO A 123 -15.39 -43.12 6.49
C PRO A 123 -16.05 -42.71 5.16
N LEU A 124 -15.39 -41.80 4.42
CA LEU A 124 -15.67 -41.48 3.02
C LEU A 124 -15.47 -42.71 2.11
N PRO A 125 -16.26 -42.86 1.04
CA PRO A 125 -15.96 -43.81 -0.03
C PRO A 125 -14.98 -43.22 -1.05
N ASP A 126 -14.14 -44.14 -1.51
CA ASP A 126 -13.11 -44.06 -2.55
C ASP A 126 -13.72 -43.70 -3.93
N LEU A 127 -13.07 -42.80 -4.66
CA LEU A 127 -13.32 -42.59 -6.10
C LEU A 127 -12.01 -42.75 -6.86
N SER A 128 -11.94 -43.93 -7.46
CA SER A 128 -10.94 -44.45 -8.37
C SER A 128 -10.75 -43.58 -9.61
N ILE A 129 -9.48 -43.39 -9.93
CA ILE A 129 -8.92 -42.90 -11.19
C ILE A 129 -9.30 -43.86 -12.34
N LEU A 130 -9.54 -43.34 -13.56
CA LEU A 130 -8.99 -43.88 -14.83
C LEU A 130 -9.31 -43.01 -16.07
N SER A 131 -8.22 -42.63 -16.76
CA SER A 131 -7.94 -42.51 -18.21
C SER A 131 -8.88 -41.84 -19.24
N ILE A 132 -8.37 -40.71 -19.76
CA ILE A 132 -8.02 -40.37 -21.17
C ILE A 132 -8.86 -40.98 -22.31
N SER A 133 -9.45 -40.10 -23.14
CA SER A 133 -9.36 -40.16 -24.61
C SER A 133 -9.79 -38.83 -25.25
N ALA A 134 -8.94 -38.26 -26.09
CA ALA A 134 -9.25 -37.13 -26.97
C ALA A 134 -9.45 -37.65 -28.41
N PRO A 135 -10.24 -36.95 -29.24
CA PRO A 135 -10.00 -36.93 -30.68
C PRO A 135 -9.68 -35.51 -31.21
N PRO A 136 -8.87 -35.41 -32.27
CA PRO A 136 -8.50 -34.14 -32.91
C PRO A 136 -9.51 -33.76 -34.00
N ILE A 137 -9.82 -32.47 -34.15
CA ILE A 137 -10.51 -31.98 -35.36
C ILE A 137 -9.84 -30.70 -35.88
N GLU A 138 -9.62 -30.75 -37.19
CA GLU A 138 -8.85 -29.91 -38.11
C GLU A 138 -9.25 -28.43 -38.20
N PHE A 139 -8.27 -27.61 -38.57
CA PHE A 139 -8.45 -26.29 -39.17
C PHE A 139 -8.70 -26.40 -40.68
N PRO A 140 -9.46 -25.45 -41.27
CA PRO A 140 -9.14 -24.95 -42.60
C PRO A 140 -8.88 -23.43 -42.63
N ILE A 141 -8.05 -23.07 -43.60
CA ILE A 141 -7.32 -21.83 -43.83
C ILE A 141 -8.07 -20.87 -44.76
N ASP A 142 -7.81 -19.57 -44.54
CA ASP A 142 -7.84 -18.39 -45.41
C ASP A 142 -9.16 -17.76 -45.90
N SER A 143 -9.27 -16.46 -45.63
CA SER A 143 -9.57 -15.44 -46.65
C SER A 143 -9.17 -14.04 -46.13
N LYS A 144 -8.08 -13.51 -46.68
CA LYS A 144 -7.68 -12.08 -46.59
C LYS A 144 -8.63 -11.16 -47.36
N VAL A 145 -9.02 -10.04 -46.76
CA VAL A 145 -9.22 -8.72 -47.42
C VAL A 145 -8.78 -7.62 -46.42
N PRO A 146 -8.10 -6.53 -46.86
CA PRO A 146 -7.37 -5.63 -45.98
C PRO A 146 -8.20 -4.42 -45.55
N GLU A 147 -8.07 -4.00 -44.29
CA GLU A 147 -8.55 -2.70 -43.82
C GLU A 147 -7.45 -1.91 -43.09
N LYS A 148 -7.57 -0.59 -43.25
CA LYS A 148 -6.63 0.53 -43.06
C LYS A 148 -6.22 0.74 -41.58
N PRO A 149 -5.07 1.39 -41.26
CA PRO A 149 -4.43 1.23 -39.97
C PRO A 149 -5.29 1.78 -38.83
N GLU A 150 -5.55 0.91 -37.86
CA GLU A 150 -6.10 1.25 -36.56
C GLU A 150 -5.17 2.27 -35.89
N GLU A 151 -5.74 3.41 -35.51
CA GLU A 151 -5.18 4.27 -34.48
C GLU A 151 -4.86 3.41 -33.26
N THR A 152 -3.59 3.43 -32.86
CA THR A 152 -3.09 2.78 -31.66
C THR A 152 -3.86 3.33 -30.47
N THR A 153 -4.95 2.65 -30.12
CA THR A 153 -5.65 2.86 -28.86
C THR A 153 -4.66 2.44 -27.80
N ILE A 154 -4.00 3.41 -27.17
CA ILE A 154 -3.18 3.18 -25.99
C ILE A 154 -4.13 2.51 -25.00
N LEU A 155 -3.94 1.21 -24.78
CA LEU A 155 -4.68 0.43 -23.82
C LEU A 155 -4.60 1.20 -22.50
N GLU A 156 -5.72 1.73 -22.04
CA GLU A 156 -5.77 2.29 -20.69
C GLU A 156 -5.32 1.17 -19.75
N PRO A 157 -4.30 1.40 -18.91
CA PRO A 157 -3.94 0.42 -17.90
C PRO A 157 -5.20 0.12 -17.11
N ASN A 158 -5.44 -1.15 -16.77
CA ASN A 158 -6.58 -1.54 -15.96
C ASN A 158 -6.36 -0.99 -14.53
N LEU A 159 -6.55 0.31 -14.37
CA LEU A 159 -6.29 1.12 -13.19
C LEU A 159 -7.44 0.88 -12.23
N ASP A 160 -7.18 0.14 -11.16
CA ASP A 160 -8.06 0.17 -9.99
C ASP A 160 -7.93 1.56 -9.33
N PRO A 161 -8.95 2.44 -9.42
CA PRO A 161 -8.86 3.79 -8.89
C PRO A 161 -8.74 3.79 -7.36
N GLU A 162 -9.15 2.71 -6.67
CA GLU A 162 -9.00 2.57 -5.22
C GLU A 162 -7.53 2.38 -4.83
N ILE A 163 -6.74 1.74 -5.68
CA ILE A 163 -5.32 1.46 -5.43
C ILE A 163 -4.44 2.59 -5.99
N TYR A 164 -4.60 2.94 -7.26
CA TYR A 164 -3.65 3.82 -7.96
C TYR A 164 -4.17 5.25 -8.15
N GLY A 165 -5.43 5.53 -7.86
CA GLY A 165 -6.06 6.82 -8.17
C GLY A 165 -5.37 8.01 -7.50
N LYS A 166 -4.81 7.82 -6.29
CA LYS A 166 -4.07 8.88 -5.58
C LYS A 166 -2.72 9.18 -6.25
N LEU A 167 -1.99 8.14 -6.68
CA LEU A 167 -0.76 8.29 -7.45
C LEU A 167 -1.06 8.99 -8.78
N GLU A 168 -2.08 8.53 -9.50
CA GLU A 168 -2.52 9.15 -10.75
C GLU A 168 -2.88 10.62 -10.57
N TYR A 169 -3.65 10.96 -9.52
CA TYR A 169 -3.99 12.34 -9.20
C TYR A 169 -2.76 13.22 -9.00
N PHE A 170 -1.79 12.78 -8.20
CA PHE A 170 -0.57 13.57 -7.97
C PHE A 170 0.25 13.74 -9.25
N LEU A 171 0.36 12.68 -10.06
CA LEU A 171 1.10 12.72 -11.32
C LEU A 171 0.41 13.63 -12.35
N GLN A 172 -0.91 13.54 -12.52
CA GLN A 172 -1.71 14.42 -13.38
C GLN A 172 -1.51 15.91 -13.04
N ASN A 173 -1.43 16.21 -11.75
CA ASN A 173 -1.25 17.57 -11.24
C ASN A 173 0.22 17.98 -11.08
N GLN A 174 1.17 17.17 -11.56
CA GLN A 174 2.62 17.42 -11.50
C GLN A 174 3.14 17.64 -10.07
N GLN A 175 2.46 17.03 -9.08
CA GLN A 175 2.84 17.02 -7.68
C GLN A 175 3.88 15.92 -7.46
N TRP A 176 5.08 16.11 -8.02
CA TRP A 176 6.11 15.07 -8.15
C TRP A 176 6.59 14.51 -6.82
N LYS A 177 6.68 15.35 -5.79
CA LYS A 177 7.09 14.93 -4.45
C LYS A 177 6.04 14.05 -3.80
N GLU A 178 4.79 14.45 -3.88
CA GLU A 178 3.65 13.70 -3.36
C GLU A 178 3.47 12.39 -4.12
N ALA A 179 3.64 12.39 -5.45
CA ALA A 179 3.63 11.19 -6.27
C ALA A 179 4.75 10.21 -5.90
N ASP A 180 5.94 10.71 -5.59
CA ASP A 180 7.08 9.89 -5.17
C ASP A 180 6.84 9.25 -3.79
N LEU A 181 6.34 10.02 -2.83
CA LEU A 181 5.91 9.52 -1.52
C LEU A 181 4.80 8.47 -1.64
N GLU A 182 3.80 8.73 -2.50
CA GLU A 182 2.69 7.83 -2.74
C GLU A 182 3.14 6.53 -3.44
N THR A 183 4.09 6.61 -4.37
CA THR A 183 4.71 5.44 -5.01
C THR A 183 5.39 4.56 -3.96
N MET A 184 6.15 5.15 -3.04
CA MET A 184 6.79 4.42 -1.95
C MET A 184 5.74 3.75 -1.03
N ARG A 185 4.68 4.48 -0.65
CA ARG A 185 3.56 3.94 0.14
C ARG A 185 2.92 2.73 -0.55
N LEU A 186 2.59 2.84 -1.83
CA LEU A 186 1.98 1.75 -2.61
C LEU A 186 2.89 0.53 -2.68
N MET A 187 4.17 0.71 -2.98
CA MET A 187 5.14 -0.38 -3.07
C MET A 187 5.25 -1.17 -1.76
N ILE A 188 5.20 -0.47 -0.63
CA ILE A 188 5.15 -1.09 0.70
C ILE A 188 3.85 -1.85 0.90
N GLU A 189 2.71 -1.19 0.72
CA GLU A 189 1.41 -1.81 1.00
C GLU A 189 1.18 -3.06 0.17
N ILE A 190 1.63 -3.02 -1.10
CA ILE A 190 1.58 -4.18 -1.99
C ILE A 190 2.49 -5.29 -1.46
N ALA A 191 3.74 -5.00 -1.08
CA ALA A 191 4.67 -5.99 -0.52
C ALA A 191 4.15 -6.62 0.79
N ASP A 192 3.52 -5.82 1.65
CA ASP A 192 2.95 -6.25 2.93
C ASP A 192 1.63 -7.01 2.77
N SER A 193 0.82 -6.69 1.75
CA SER A 193 -0.48 -7.33 1.51
C SER A 193 -0.40 -8.80 1.09
N ILE A 194 0.79 -9.29 0.75
CA ILE A 194 0.99 -10.57 0.06
C ILE A 194 1.30 -11.75 1.02
N GLU A 195 1.33 -11.56 2.35
CA GLU A 195 1.38 -12.68 3.29
C GLU A 195 0.30 -12.67 4.38
N GLY A 196 -0.40 -13.81 4.47
CA GLY A 196 -1.23 -14.18 5.60
C GLY A 196 -0.39 -14.43 6.85
N TYR A 197 -0.98 -14.09 8.00
CA TYR A 197 -0.66 -14.51 9.37
C TYR A 197 0.74 -15.14 9.55
N ASN A 198 1.67 -14.36 10.11
CA ASN A 198 2.97 -14.74 10.69
C ASN A 198 4.22 -14.13 10.04
N TYR A 199 4.18 -12.83 9.70
CA TYR A 199 5.38 -12.02 9.84
C TYR A 199 5.18 -11.07 11.02
N VAL A 200 6.07 -11.16 12.01
CA VAL A 200 6.18 -10.18 13.08
C VAL A 200 6.28 -8.83 12.40
N GLN A 201 5.27 -7.97 12.56
CA GLN A 201 5.41 -6.55 12.20
C GLN A 201 6.61 -6.05 13.00
N ILE A 202 7.74 -5.91 12.34
CA ILE A 202 8.88 -5.20 12.91
C ILE A 202 8.30 -3.83 13.22
N ASN A 203 8.39 -3.40 14.48
CA ASN A 203 8.24 -1.98 14.85
C ASN A 203 9.33 -1.20 14.09
N ARG A 204 9.12 -1.01 12.78
CA ARG A 204 9.86 -0.08 11.95
C ARG A 204 9.25 1.26 12.30
N ASP A 205 10.01 2.08 13.03
CA ASP A 205 9.85 3.53 12.93
C ASP A 205 9.75 3.84 11.42
N LEU A 206 8.56 4.25 10.98
CA LEU A 206 8.06 4.28 9.61
C LEU A 206 9.13 4.10 8.51
N ILE A 207 9.19 2.86 8.02
CA ILE A 207 9.69 2.33 6.75
C ILE A 207 10.68 3.23 5.99
N THR A 208 11.97 2.89 6.09
CA THR A 208 13.07 3.60 5.44
C THR A 208 13.75 2.83 4.29
N TRP A 209 13.21 1.66 3.87
CA TRP A 209 13.63 0.89 2.68
C TRP A 209 12.79 -0.37 2.44
N LEU A 210 12.80 -0.89 1.20
CA LEU A 210 12.35 -2.24 0.88
C LEU A 210 13.55 -3.20 0.80
N ASN A 211 13.47 -4.32 1.51
CA ASN A 211 14.47 -5.39 1.46
C ASN A 211 14.22 -6.35 0.27
N ARG A 212 15.14 -7.29 0.05
CA ARG A 212 15.06 -8.26 -1.04
C ARG A 212 13.73 -9.02 -1.11
N GLU A 213 13.23 -9.50 0.01
CA GLU A 213 12.04 -10.36 0.05
C GLU A 213 10.77 -9.54 -0.16
N GLU A 214 10.70 -8.33 0.38
CA GLU A 214 9.62 -7.37 0.10
C GLU A 214 9.58 -7.01 -1.39
N ILE A 215 10.73 -6.73 -2.00
CA ILE A 215 10.84 -6.44 -3.44
C ILE A 215 10.35 -7.62 -4.28
N LYS A 216 10.64 -8.88 -3.91
CA LYS A 216 10.16 -10.04 -4.66
C LYS A 216 8.65 -10.23 -4.61
N LYS A 217 8.00 -9.78 -3.54
CA LYS A 217 6.55 -9.96 -3.32
C LYS A 217 5.72 -9.05 -4.22
N ILE A 218 6.18 -7.83 -4.50
CA ILE A 218 5.42 -6.87 -5.31
C ILE A 218 5.12 -7.48 -6.69
N PRO A 219 3.87 -7.57 -7.18
CA PRO A 219 3.59 -8.17 -8.48
C PRO A 219 4.17 -7.36 -9.64
N ASP A 220 4.55 -8.03 -10.74
CA ASP A 220 5.06 -7.35 -11.94
C ASP A 220 4.02 -6.39 -12.53
N GLU A 221 2.75 -6.77 -12.49
CA GLU A 221 1.64 -5.95 -12.98
C GLU A 221 1.53 -4.62 -12.23
N ALA A 222 1.73 -4.64 -10.92
CA ALA A 222 1.73 -3.42 -10.13
C ALA A 222 2.88 -2.49 -10.52
N LEU A 223 4.07 -3.04 -10.81
CA LEU A 223 5.21 -2.24 -11.28
C LEU A 223 4.94 -1.61 -12.65
N LYS A 224 4.26 -2.34 -13.55
CA LYS A 224 3.86 -1.82 -14.86
C LYS A 224 2.88 -0.67 -14.74
N ILE A 225 1.83 -0.81 -13.94
CA ILE A 225 0.85 0.27 -13.74
C ILE A 225 1.51 1.52 -13.16
N ILE A 226 2.37 1.36 -12.15
CA ILE A 226 3.12 2.49 -11.57
C ILE A 226 4.01 3.14 -12.63
N ASP A 227 4.76 2.35 -13.40
CA ASP A 227 5.64 2.85 -14.45
C ASP A 227 4.88 3.60 -15.55
N GLU A 228 3.76 3.04 -16.02
CA GLU A 228 2.92 3.63 -17.06
C GLU A 228 2.34 4.97 -16.62
N LEU A 229 1.91 5.09 -15.36
CA LEU A 229 1.46 6.36 -14.79
C LEU A 229 2.58 7.40 -14.77
N TRP A 230 3.76 7.05 -14.25
CA TRP A 230 4.91 7.95 -14.22
C TRP A 230 5.31 8.38 -15.62
N PHE A 231 5.41 7.43 -16.55
CA PHE A 231 5.78 7.67 -17.94
C PHE A 231 4.78 8.59 -18.64
N LYS A 232 3.47 8.29 -18.53
CA LYS A 232 2.39 9.06 -19.15
C LYS A 232 2.40 10.52 -18.72
N TYR A 233 2.37 10.78 -17.41
CA TYR A 233 2.20 12.14 -16.90
C TYR A 233 3.48 12.96 -16.86
N SER A 234 4.65 12.32 -16.96
CA SER A 234 5.95 12.99 -17.11
C SER A 234 6.37 13.21 -18.57
N ASN A 235 5.50 12.91 -19.54
CA ASN A 235 5.82 12.96 -20.97
C ASN A 235 7.08 12.11 -21.31
N GLY A 236 7.17 10.93 -20.70
CA GLY A 236 8.27 9.97 -20.87
C GLY A 236 9.57 10.33 -20.16
N ASN A 237 9.59 11.34 -19.28
CA ASN A 237 10.80 11.77 -18.58
C ASN A 237 11.12 10.91 -17.33
N PHE A 238 10.09 10.40 -16.65
CA PHE A 238 10.18 9.65 -15.40
C PHE A 238 9.56 8.26 -15.52
N GLY A 239 9.97 7.36 -14.64
CA GLY A 239 9.52 5.96 -14.64
C GLY A 239 10.66 4.97 -14.45
N PHE A 240 10.31 3.78 -14.01
CA PHE A 240 11.19 2.63 -13.89
C PHE A 240 11.70 2.13 -15.26
N SER A 241 10.90 2.19 -16.32
CA SER A 241 11.35 1.87 -17.68
C SER A 241 12.43 2.84 -18.16
N VAL A 242 12.27 4.14 -17.85
CA VAL A 242 13.28 5.18 -18.12
C VAL A 242 14.57 4.89 -17.36
N GLN A 243 14.49 4.59 -16.05
CA GLN A 243 15.64 4.19 -15.25
C GLN A 243 16.32 2.93 -15.82
N THR A 244 15.54 1.95 -16.23
CA THR A 244 16.04 0.68 -16.77
C THR A 244 16.79 0.87 -18.09
N LYS A 245 16.28 1.75 -18.97
CA LYS A 245 16.98 2.17 -20.18
C LYS A 245 18.33 2.83 -19.86
N ILE A 246 18.35 3.75 -18.91
CA ILE A 246 19.59 4.46 -18.48
C ILE A 246 20.59 3.50 -17.83
N TRP A 247 20.12 2.49 -17.08
CA TRP A 247 20.98 1.44 -16.54
C TRP A 247 21.68 0.65 -17.64
N ARG A 248 20.94 0.25 -18.68
CA ARG A 248 21.49 -0.43 -19.85
C ARG A 248 22.52 0.43 -20.58
N GLU A 249 22.21 1.71 -20.83
CA GLU A 249 23.14 2.68 -21.44
C GLU A 249 24.39 2.90 -20.60
N SER A 250 24.27 2.77 -19.27
CA SER A 250 25.39 2.82 -18.32
C SER A 250 26.28 1.56 -18.36
N LYS A 251 25.99 0.60 -19.25
CA LYS A 251 26.61 -0.73 -19.32
C LYS A 251 26.24 -1.65 -18.16
N GLY A 252 25.15 -1.34 -17.46
CA GLY A 252 24.53 -2.24 -16.51
C GLY A 252 23.98 -3.48 -17.23
N ARG A 253 24.07 -4.64 -16.58
CA ARG A 253 23.56 -5.91 -17.13
C ARG A 253 22.23 -6.28 -16.47
N GLN A 254 21.42 -7.04 -17.20
CA GLN A 254 20.22 -7.65 -16.65
C GLN A 254 20.58 -8.65 -15.55
N GLY A 255 19.82 -8.66 -14.46
CA GLY A 255 20.03 -9.61 -13.35
C GLY A 255 21.25 -9.31 -12.46
N GLU A 256 22.08 -8.32 -12.80
CA GLU A 256 23.31 -8.00 -12.07
C GLU A 256 23.26 -6.58 -11.50
N PHE A 257 23.75 -6.42 -10.27
CA PHE A 257 24.00 -5.11 -9.68
C PHE A 257 25.51 -4.89 -9.51
N ASN A 258 26.05 -3.88 -10.21
CA ASN A 258 27.43 -3.45 -10.03
C ASN A 258 27.47 -2.03 -9.45
N PHE A 259 28.00 -1.90 -8.23
CA PHE A 259 28.00 -0.62 -7.53
C PHE A 259 28.79 0.48 -8.25
N THR A 260 29.92 0.16 -8.89
CA THR A 260 30.73 1.14 -9.62
C THR A 260 29.95 1.72 -10.81
N ILE A 261 29.19 0.89 -11.52
CA ILE A 261 28.29 1.32 -12.60
C ILE A 261 27.12 2.13 -12.03
N TYR A 262 26.52 1.64 -10.95
CA TYR A 262 25.42 2.30 -10.25
C TYR A 262 25.79 3.72 -9.83
N GLN A 263 26.90 3.90 -9.14
CA GLN A 263 27.33 5.22 -8.66
C GLN A 263 27.81 6.13 -9.79
N ASN A 264 28.82 5.70 -10.55
CA ASN A 264 29.60 6.61 -11.39
C ASN A 264 28.95 6.89 -12.75
N LYS A 265 27.97 6.08 -13.16
CA LYS A 265 27.27 6.23 -14.43
C LYS A 265 25.79 6.45 -14.21
N PHE A 266 25.07 5.46 -13.67
CA PHE A 266 23.62 5.52 -13.56
C PHE A 266 23.12 6.65 -12.64
N ALA A 267 23.50 6.63 -11.35
CA ALA A 267 23.10 7.63 -10.37
C ALA A 267 23.57 9.04 -10.75
N LYS A 268 24.74 9.15 -11.40
CA LYS A 268 25.22 10.42 -11.94
C LYS A 268 24.39 10.93 -13.12
N SER A 269 23.99 10.04 -14.02
CA SER A 269 23.14 10.35 -15.18
C SER A 269 21.76 10.83 -14.74
N ILE A 270 21.13 10.17 -13.77
CA ILE A 270 19.80 10.56 -13.28
C ILE A 270 19.85 11.63 -12.19
N GLY A 271 21.03 12.03 -11.72
CA GLY A 271 21.21 13.16 -10.80
C GLY A 271 21.10 12.86 -9.31
N TRP A 272 21.21 11.60 -8.89
CA TRP A 272 21.27 11.20 -7.48
C TRP A 272 22.68 11.32 -6.88
N TYR A 273 23.71 11.35 -7.73
CA TYR A 273 25.10 11.49 -7.34
C TYR A 273 25.81 12.55 -8.20
N ASP A 274 26.42 13.56 -7.59
CA ASP A 274 27.05 14.67 -8.33
C ASP A 274 28.51 14.38 -8.76
N GLY A 275 29.05 13.22 -8.38
CA GLY A 275 30.47 12.87 -8.54
C GLY A 275 31.30 13.01 -7.26
N LYS A 276 30.71 13.57 -6.20
CA LYS A 276 31.30 13.70 -4.87
C LYS A 276 30.34 13.22 -3.78
N ASN A 277 29.09 13.67 -3.82
CA ASN A 277 28.08 13.42 -2.80
C ASN A 277 26.82 12.80 -3.40
N TRP A 278 26.20 11.92 -2.62
CA TRP A 278 24.82 11.50 -2.82
C TRP A 278 23.88 12.55 -2.24
N ILE A 279 22.65 12.61 -2.77
CA ILE A 279 21.54 13.32 -2.12
C ILE A 279 21.40 12.79 -0.68
N LYS A 280 21.37 13.69 0.31
CA LYS A 280 21.37 13.32 1.74
C LYS A 280 20.01 13.48 2.40
N LYS A 281 19.24 14.49 1.98
CA LYS A 281 17.88 14.72 2.46
C LYS A 281 16.89 14.54 1.32
N TYR A 282 15.70 14.05 1.66
CA TYR A 282 14.63 13.86 0.70
C TYR A 282 14.23 15.16 0.00
N ASP A 283 14.24 16.27 0.75
CA ASP A 283 13.89 17.58 0.22
C ASP A 283 14.93 18.13 -0.78
N ASP A 284 16.10 17.50 -0.90
CA ASP A 284 17.16 17.88 -1.84
C ASP A 284 16.98 17.23 -3.23
N PHE A 285 16.01 16.33 -3.41
CA PHE A 285 15.65 15.83 -4.75
C PHE A 285 15.04 16.94 -5.61
N ASN A 286 15.25 16.86 -6.91
CA ASN A 286 14.63 17.77 -7.86
C ASN A 286 13.22 17.29 -8.23
N PHE A 287 12.21 17.78 -7.53
CA PHE A 287 10.79 17.50 -7.80
C PHE A 287 10.18 18.48 -8.81
N SER A 288 10.86 18.69 -9.94
CA SER A 288 10.34 19.50 -11.06
C SER A 288 10.33 18.69 -12.35
N SER A 289 9.55 19.14 -13.33
CA SER A 289 9.53 18.57 -14.68
C SER A 289 10.90 18.61 -15.38
N GLU A 290 11.75 19.57 -14.99
CA GLU A 290 13.09 19.78 -15.54
C GLU A 290 14.16 18.87 -14.90
N ALA A 291 13.77 17.99 -13.97
CA ALA A 291 14.69 17.00 -13.45
C ALA A 291 15.17 16.06 -14.56
N LYS A 292 16.37 15.49 -14.36
CA LYS A 292 16.98 14.63 -15.37
C LYS A 292 16.09 13.42 -15.67
N PRO A 293 16.14 12.87 -16.89
CA PRO A 293 15.42 11.65 -17.21
C PRO A 293 15.73 10.53 -16.21
N GLY A 294 14.69 9.86 -15.73
CA GLY A 294 14.76 8.79 -14.74
C GLY A 294 15.06 9.24 -13.30
N HIS A 295 15.07 10.55 -13.00
CA HIS A 295 15.30 11.05 -11.64
C HIS A 295 14.26 10.53 -10.63
N LEU A 296 13.02 10.38 -11.08
CA LEU A 296 11.89 9.88 -10.30
C LEU A 296 11.27 8.64 -10.99
N PRO A 297 10.59 7.77 -10.23
CA PRO A 297 10.52 7.76 -8.75
C PRO A 297 11.84 7.37 -8.08
N SER A 298 12.10 7.93 -6.90
CA SER A 298 13.38 7.85 -6.18
C SER A 298 13.56 6.54 -5.41
N LEU A 299 12.46 5.96 -4.91
CA LEU A 299 12.45 4.91 -3.88
C LEU A 299 13.39 5.19 -2.70
N SER A 300 13.65 6.46 -2.40
CA SER A 300 14.44 6.86 -1.23
C SER A 300 13.47 7.11 -0.07
N PHE A 301 13.16 6.06 0.68
CA PHE A 301 12.23 6.10 1.80
C PHE A 301 12.83 6.93 2.95
N PRO A 302 12.38 8.18 3.17
CA PRO A 302 13.08 9.10 4.05
C PRO A 302 12.61 8.94 5.50
N ASN A 303 13.51 9.21 6.45
CA ASN A 303 13.13 9.21 7.86
C ASN A 303 12.17 10.37 8.16
N GLN A 304 10.98 10.07 8.69
CA GLN A 304 9.96 11.08 8.96
C GLN A 304 10.34 12.12 10.02
N LYS A 305 11.32 11.82 10.89
CA LYS A 305 11.75 12.77 11.94
C LYS A 305 12.65 13.88 11.40
N ASN A 306 13.42 13.62 10.35
CA ASN A 306 14.48 14.54 9.89
C ASN A 306 14.70 14.58 8.36
N ASN A 307 13.88 13.86 7.59
CA ASN A 307 13.94 13.69 6.14
C ASN A 307 15.29 13.18 5.62
N GLU A 308 16.12 12.56 6.47
CA GLU A 308 17.40 12.00 6.06
C GLU A 308 17.23 10.68 5.31
N ILE A 309 18.04 10.51 4.27
CA ILE A 309 18.12 9.29 3.48
C ILE A 309 19.23 8.41 4.05
N LYS A 310 18.87 7.21 4.50
CA LYS A 310 19.85 6.20 4.88
C LYS A 310 20.43 5.54 3.64
N TRP A 311 21.53 6.10 3.14
CA TRP A 311 22.15 5.70 1.87
C TRP A 311 22.38 4.18 1.72
N ASN A 312 22.84 3.49 2.76
CA ASN A 312 23.04 2.03 2.72
C ASN A 312 21.76 1.27 2.37
N LEU A 313 20.63 1.70 2.94
CA LEU A 313 19.33 1.06 2.78
C LEU A 313 18.71 1.40 1.43
N TRP A 314 18.85 2.66 1.00
CA TRP A 314 18.45 3.09 -0.35
C TRP A 314 19.22 2.32 -1.44
N LYS A 315 20.54 2.14 -1.27
CA LYS A 315 21.36 1.29 -2.15
C LYS A 315 20.84 -0.15 -2.15
N GLU A 316 20.57 -0.74 -0.99
CA GLU A 316 20.09 -2.13 -0.87
C GLU A 316 18.77 -2.33 -1.63
N THR A 317 17.84 -1.37 -1.55
CA THR A 317 16.61 -1.41 -2.35
C THR A 317 16.93 -1.49 -3.85
N PHE A 318 17.77 -0.61 -4.39
CA PHE A 318 18.11 -0.64 -5.83
C PHE A 318 18.96 -1.85 -6.24
N GLU A 319 19.75 -2.41 -5.31
CA GLU A 319 20.52 -3.63 -5.55
C GLU A 319 19.62 -4.82 -5.90
N HIS A 320 18.39 -4.85 -5.41
CA HIS A 320 17.43 -5.92 -5.68
C HIS A 320 16.34 -5.49 -6.66
N PHE A 321 15.97 -4.22 -6.65
CA PHE A 321 14.93 -3.68 -7.51
C PHE A 321 15.39 -3.52 -8.95
N LEU A 322 16.56 -2.93 -9.20
CA LEU A 322 17.03 -2.65 -10.55
C LEU A 322 17.20 -3.93 -11.40
N PRO A 323 17.78 -5.04 -10.88
CA PRO A 323 17.81 -6.31 -11.62
C PRO A 323 16.42 -6.87 -11.90
N ARG A 324 15.45 -6.64 -11.01
CA ARG A 324 14.08 -7.15 -11.13
C ARG A 324 13.32 -6.47 -12.26
N LEU A 325 13.50 -5.15 -12.47
CA LEU A 325 12.83 -4.39 -13.54
C LEU A 325 13.04 -4.98 -14.94
N PHE A 326 14.18 -5.65 -15.18
CA PHE A 326 14.45 -6.32 -16.45
C PHE A 326 13.60 -7.58 -16.69
N ASN A 327 13.12 -8.21 -15.62
CA ASN A 327 12.36 -9.45 -15.72
C ASN A 327 10.85 -9.20 -15.81
N CYS A 328 10.40 -7.99 -15.45
CA CYS A 328 8.99 -7.60 -15.45
C CYS A 328 8.45 -7.20 -16.85
N GLY A 329 9.27 -7.23 -17.89
CA GLY A 329 8.86 -6.84 -19.26
C GLY A 329 8.66 -5.33 -19.44
N LEU A 330 9.31 -4.49 -18.63
CA LEU A 330 9.27 -3.02 -18.71
C LEU A 330 10.17 -2.43 -19.82
N ILE A 331 10.62 -3.25 -20.78
CA ILE A 331 11.59 -2.85 -21.82
C ILE A 331 11.30 -3.52 -23.16
#